data_AF-A0A4V3N713-F1
#
_entry.id   AF-A0A4V3N713-F1
#
_cell.length_a   1.000
_cell.length_b   1.000
_cell.length_c   1.000
_cell.angle_alpha   90.00
_cell.angle_beta   90.00
_cell.angle_gamma   90.00
#
_symmetry.space_group_name_H-M   'P 1'
#
loop_
_entity.id
_entity.type
_entity.pdbx_description
1 polymer ?
#
loop_
_entity_poly.entity_id
_entity_poly.type
_entity_poly.pdbx_seq_one_letter_code
_entity_poly.pdbx_strand_id
1 'polypeptide(L)'
;HALEDRWPSVLGAELGGDVAVIAEGLNGRTTAFDDHLAGADRNGARVLPTILTSHAQLDLIVIMLGANDMKPWIHGNPVAAKQGMQRLIDIVRGHDYPF
;
A
#
# COMPACT_ATOMS: atom_id res chain seq x y z
N HIS A 1 10.27 -14.62 -8.01
CA HIS A 1 11.28 -14.22 -7.02
C HIS A 1 11.08 -15.07 -5.78
N ALA A 2 12.18 -15.48 -5.16
CA ALA A 2 12.13 -16.17 -3.88
C ALA A 2 11.55 -15.21 -2.80
N LEU A 3 11.12 -15.74 -1.66
CA LEU A 3 10.46 -14.91 -0.64
C LEU A 3 11.48 -13.95 0.00
N GLU A 4 12.66 -14.48 0.28
CA GLU A 4 13.83 -13.82 0.84
C GLU A 4 14.35 -12.65 -0.01
N ASP A 5 14.15 -12.69 -1.33
CA ASP A 5 14.58 -11.62 -2.24
C ASP A 5 13.67 -10.39 -2.20
N ARG A 6 12.49 -10.50 -1.58
CA ARG A 6 11.52 -9.40 -1.55
C ARG A 6 11.98 -8.36 -0.54
N TRP A 7 11.93 -7.09 -0.92
CA TRP A 7 12.40 -6.00 -0.08
C TRP A 7 11.84 -5.99 1.38
N PRO A 8 10.58 -6.38 1.67
CA PRO A 8 10.12 -6.43 3.06
C PRO A 8 10.80 -7.55 3.87
N SER A 9 11.12 -8.67 3.21
CA SER A 9 11.83 -9.80 3.83
C SER A 9 13.28 -9.46 4.10
N VAL A 10 13.95 -8.79 3.15
CA VAL A 10 15.30 -8.23 3.37
C VAL A 10 15.28 -7.20 4.49
N LEU A 11 14.34 -6.27 4.49
CA LEU A 11 14.20 -5.26 5.55
C LEU A 11 14.00 -5.91 6.93
N GLY A 12 13.13 -6.91 7.04
CA GLY A 12 12.92 -7.63 8.29
C GLY A 12 14.18 -8.36 8.78
N ALA A 13 14.93 -8.99 7.87
CA ALA A 13 16.18 -9.65 8.22
C ALA A 13 17.25 -8.68 8.73
N GLU A 14 17.36 -7.49 8.12
CA GLU A 14 18.33 -6.46 8.52
C GLU A 14 17.95 -5.73 9.82
N LEU A 15 16.66 -5.56 10.11
CA LEU A 15 16.18 -4.95 11.36
C LEU A 15 16.23 -5.91 12.56
N GLY A 16 16.29 -7.22 12.31
CA GLY A 16 16.39 -8.24 13.35
C GLY A 16 15.05 -8.59 14.03
N GLY A 17 15.12 -9.27 15.18
CA GLY A 17 13.96 -9.90 15.83
C GLY A 17 13.00 -8.95 16.55
N ASP A 18 13.37 -7.69 16.74
CA ASP A 18 12.57 -6.71 17.49
C ASP A 18 11.49 -6.02 16.63
N VAL A 19 11.53 -6.22 15.30
CA VAL A 19 10.58 -5.61 14.37
C VAL A 19 9.84 -6.68 13.56
N ALA A 20 8.51 -6.69 13.67
CA ALA A 20 7.66 -7.49 12.81
C ALA A 20 7.33 -6.74 11.52
N VAL A 21 7.83 -7.22 10.38
CA VAL A 21 7.54 -6.63 9.05
C VAL A 21 6.39 -7.38 8.38
N ILE A 22 5.33 -6.66 8.03
CA ILE A 22 4.15 -7.19 7.34
C ILE A 22 4.17 -6.75 5.87
N ALA A 23 4.14 -7.71 4.94
CA ALA A 23 4.21 -7.44 3.51
C ALA A 23 2.82 -7.40 2.85
N GLU A 24 2.28 -6.20 2.62
CA GLU A 24 0.97 -5.96 1.99
C GLU A 24 1.08 -5.50 0.53
N GLY A 25 1.76 -6.30 -0.31
CA GLY A 25 1.95 -6.02 -1.73
C GLY A 25 0.87 -6.65 -2.61
N LEU A 26 0.23 -5.84 -3.48
CA LEU A 26 -0.73 -6.32 -4.48
C LEU A 26 -0.34 -5.84 -5.89
N ASN A 27 -0.15 -6.80 -6.80
CA ASN A 27 0.17 -6.49 -8.18
C ASN A 27 -0.94 -5.67 -8.84
N GLY A 28 -0.55 -4.56 -9.46
CA GLY A 28 -1.46 -3.64 -10.13
C GLY A 28 -2.14 -2.63 -9.22
N ARG A 29 -1.90 -2.66 -7.89
CA ARG A 29 -2.47 -1.67 -6.96
C ARG A 29 -2.08 -0.25 -7.39
N THR A 30 -3.08 0.63 -7.46
CA THR A 30 -2.93 2.07 -7.71
C THR A 30 -2.98 2.81 -6.37
N THR A 31 -2.68 4.10 -6.36
CA THR A 31 -2.86 4.90 -5.13
C THR A 31 -4.34 5.02 -4.75
N ALA A 32 -5.20 5.51 -5.65
CA ALA A 32 -6.62 5.77 -5.35
C ALA A 32 -7.56 5.56 -6.55
N PHE A 33 -7.12 4.85 -7.59
CA PHE A 33 -7.84 4.69 -8.85
C PHE A 33 -8.36 3.28 -9.06
N ASP A 34 -9.50 3.15 -9.72
CA ASP A 34 -10.07 1.85 -10.02
C ASP A 34 -9.41 1.18 -11.23
N ASP A 35 -9.15 -0.11 -11.10
CA ASP A 35 -8.73 -1.00 -12.18
C ASP A 35 -9.63 -2.24 -12.14
N HIS A 36 -10.64 -2.27 -13.00
CA HIS A 36 -11.62 -3.35 -13.07
C HIS A 36 -11.16 -4.55 -13.91
N LEU A 37 -9.92 -4.53 -14.42
CA LEU A 37 -9.39 -5.61 -15.26
C LEU A 37 -8.86 -6.80 -14.46
N ALA A 38 -8.91 -6.75 -13.13
CA ALA A 38 -8.51 -7.83 -12.24
C ALA A 38 -9.64 -8.24 -11.29
N GLY A 39 -9.61 -9.50 -10.85
CA GLY A 39 -10.57 -10.03 -9.87
C GLY A 39 -10.36 -9.55 -8.43
N ALA A 40 -9.38 -8.66 -8.19
CA ALA A 40 -9.08 -8.10 -6.89
C ALA A 40 -9.21 -6.57 -6.95
N ASP A 41 -9.67 -5.96 -5.86
CA ASP A 41 -9.71 -4.51 -5.77
C ASP A 41 -8.29 -3.93 -5.68
N ARG A 42 -7.92 -3.17 -6.71
CA ARG A 42 -6.60 -2.53 -6.85
C ARG A 42 -6.59 -1.08 -6.41
N ASN A 43 -7.71 -0.54 -5.95
CA ASN A 43 -7.78 0.82 -5.43
C ASN A 43 -7.20 0.87 -4.02
N GLY A 44 -5.96 1.36 -3.89
CA GLY A 44 -5.26 1.44 -2.61
C GLY A 44 -6.07 2.16 -1.52
N ALA A 45 -6.67 3.31 -1.86
CA ALA A 45 -7.44 4.11 -0.92
C ALA A 45 -8.70 3.39 -0.41
N ARG A 46 -9.32 2.53 -1.22
CA ARG A 46 -10.50 1.78 -0.80
C ARG A 46 -10.15 0.62 0.13
N VAL A 47 -9.07 -0.09 -0.16
CA VAL A 47 -8.68 -1.29 0.61
C VAL A 47 -7.87 -0.97 1.87
N LEU A 48 -7.18 0.17 1.90
CA LEU A 48 -6.26 0.53 2.98
C LEU A 48 -6.92 0.53 4.38
N PRO A 49 -8.12 1.09 4.62
CA PRO A 49 -8.73 1.05 5.95
C PRO A 49 -8.93 -0.38 6.47
N THR A 50 -9.32 -1.31 5.61
CA THR A 50 -9.46 -2.73 5.99
C THR A 50 -8.11 -3.32 6.37
N ILE A 51 -7.06 -3.06 5.58
CA ILE A 51 -5.70 -3.54 5.84
C ILE A 51 -5.18 -3.00 7.18
N LEU A 52 -5.37 -1.71 7.46
CA LEU A 52 -4.95 -1.08 8.71
C LEU A 52 -5.62 -1.72 9.93
N THR A 53 -6.94 -1.98 9.85
CA THR A 53 -7.65 -2.66 10.95
C THR A 53 -7.27 -4.13 11.07
N SER A 54 -7.03 -4.84 9.97
CA SER A 54 -6.64 -6.25 10.00
C SER A 54 -5.26 -6.48 10.66
N HIS A 55 -4.36 -5.52 10.52
CA HIS A 55 -3.01 -5.55 11.12
C HIS A 55 -2.86 -4.56 12.27
N ALA A 56 -3.96 -4.20 12.95
CA ALA A 56 -3.97 -3.15 13.96
C ALA A 56 -2.87 -3.34 15.03
N GLN A 57 -2.44 -2.21 15.61
CA GLN A 57 -1.17 -2.04 16.35
C GLN A 57 0.05 -1.89 15.41
N LEU A 58 -0.01 -0.89 14.52
CA LEU A 58 1.09 -0.55 13.60
C LEU A 58 1.88 0.65 14.12
N ASP A 59 3.20 0.50 14.27
CA ASP A 59 4.10 1.61 14.66
C ASP A 59 4.60 2.43 13.46
N LEU A 60 4.73 1.78 12.30
CA LEU A 60 5.24 2.39 11.07
C LEU A 60 4.54 1.81 9.84
N ILE A 61 4.20 2.68 8.88
CA ILE A 61 3.64 2.30 7.59
C ILE A 61 4.55 2.83 6.48
N VAL A 62 5.00 1.94 5.60
CA VAL A 62 5.79 2.28 4.41
C VAL A 62 4.91 2.12 3.17
N ILE A 63 4.68 3.22 2.44
CA ILE A 63 3.86 3.21 1.21
C ILE A 63 4.77 3.39 0.00
N MET A 64 4.81 2.38 -0.87
CA MET A 64 5.50 2.43 -2.16
C MET A 64 4.51 2.14 -3.29
N LEU A 65 3.80 3.17 -3.74
CA LEU A 65 2.81 3.13 -4.83
C LEU A 65 2.98 4.32 -5.79
N GLY A 66 2.29 4.28 -6.93
CA GLY A 66 2.36 5.31 -7.98
C GLY A 66 2.76 4.77 -9.35
N ALA A 67 3.40 3.60 -9.41
CA ALA A 67 3.85 3.02 -10.68
C ALA A 67 2.68 2.63 -11.60
N ASN A 68 1.60 2.06 -11.05
CA ASN A 68 0.42 1.67 -11.83
C ASN A 68 -0.44 2.86 -12.24
N ASP A 69 -0.40 3.93 -11.47
CA ASP A 69 -1.07 5.19 -11.75
C ASP A 69 -0.55 5.75 -13.09
N MET A 70 0.74 5.59 -13.38
CA MET A 70 1.33 6.05 -14.66
C MET A 70 0.85 5.29 -15.90
N LYS A 71 0.02 4.25 -15.76
CA LYS A 71 -0.63 3.62 -16.91
C LYS A 71 -1.63 4.60 -17.54
N PRO A 72 -1.57 4.85 -18.87
CA PRO A 72 -2.47 5.80 -19.53
C PRO A 72 -3.96 5.51 -19.36
N TRP A 73 -4.33 4.23 -19.24
CA TRP A 73 -5.72 3.81 -19.04
C TRP A 73 -6.19 3.85 -17.59
N ILE A 74 -5.30 4.14 -16.64
CA ILE A 74 -5.66 4.45 -15.24
C ILE A 74 -5.77 5.97 -15.12
N HIS A 75 -4.65 6.68 -15.34
CA HIS A 75 -4.69 8.13 -15.54
C HIS A 75 -3.44 8.71 -16.22
N GLY A 76 -2.25 8.12 -16.00
CA GLY A 76 -1.01 8.51 -16.68
C GLY A 76 -0.42 9.89 -16.34
N ASN A 77 -0.74 10.48 -15.18
CA ASN A 77 -0.33 11.87 -14.83
C ASN A 77 0.34 11.99 -13.45
N PRO A 78 1.63 12.33 -13.32
CA PRO A 78 2.31 12.36 -12.01
C PRO A 78 1.61 13.20 -10.91
N VAL A 79 0.87 14.26 -11.27
CA VAL A 79 0.12 15.09 -10.31
C VAL A 79 -1.02 14.30 -9.66
N ALA A 80 -1.74 13.49 -10.42
CA ALA A 80 -2.84 12.70 -9.87
C ALA A 80 -2.33 11.54 -8.99
N ALA A 81 -1.16 10.98 -9.29
CA ALA A 81 -0.52 9.97 -8.43
C ALA A 81 -0.07 10.58 -7.10
N LYS A 82 0.46 11.81 -7.13
CA LYS A 82 0.74 12.58 -5.90
C LYS A 82 -0.55 12.80 -5.08
N GLN A 83 -1.65 13.19 -5.71
CA GLN A 83 -2.92 13.40 -5.02
C GLN A 83 -3.46 12.10 -4.41
N GLY A 84 -3.36 10.98 -5.12
CA GLY A 84 -3.72 9.68 -4.57
C GLY A 84 -2.81 9.27 -3.41
N MET A 85 -1.50 9.56 -3.47
CA MET A 85 -0.60 9.35 -2.33
C MET A 85 -0.99 10.21 -1.12
N GLN A 86 -1.35 11.48 -1.32
CA GLN A 86 -1.87 12.33 -0.25
C GLN A 86 -3.11 11.71 0.38
N ARG A 87 -4.04 11.19 -0.44
CA ARG A 87 -5.24 10.51 0.06
C ARG A 87 -4.89 9.30 0.94
N LEU A 88 -3.89 8.50 0.59
CA LEU A 88 -3.43 7.38 1.42
C LEU A 88 -2.87 7.85 2.77
N ILE A 89 -2.06 8.92 2.77
CA ILE A 89 -1.53 9.52 4.00
C ILE A 89 -2.66 10.01 4.90
N ASP A 90 -3.66 10.68 4.33
CA ASP A 90 -4.81 11.19 5.08
C ASP A 90 -5.63 10.04 5.69
N ILE A 91 -5.79 8.92 4.97
CA ILE A 91 -6.43 7.70 5.51
C ILE A 91 -5.64 7.19 6.71
N VAL A 92 -4.33 6.98 6.58
CA VAL A 92 -3.49 6.47 7.68
C VAL A 92 -3.60 7.34 8.93
N ARG A 93 -3.51 8.66 8.76
CA ARG A 93 -3.52 9.62 9.88
C ARG A 93 -4.89 9.79 10.53
N GLY A 94 -5.95 9.58 9.76
CA GLY A 94 -7.33 9.69 10.24
C GLY A 94 -7.99 8.33 10.52
N HIS A 95 -7.23 7.23 10.54
CA HIS A 95 -7.80 5.90 10.73
C HIS A 95 -8.14 5.68 12.21
N ASP A 96 -9.40 5.38 12.47
CA ASP A 96 -9.87 5.02 13.81
C ASP A 96 -9.57 3.55 14.09
N TYR A 97 -8.75 3.28 15.11
CA TYR A 97 -8.53 1.93 15.60
C TYR A 97 -9.62 1.57 16.62
N PRO A 98 -10.46 0.55 16.36
CA PRO A 98 -11.42 0.10 17.35
C PRO A 98 -10.68 -0.48 18.57
N PHE A 99 -11.16 -0.10 19.77
CA PHE A 99 -10.67 -0.58 21.06
C PHE A 99 -10.88 -2.09 21.26
#